data_AF-A0A1V4K4U9-F1
#
_entry.id   AF-A0A1V4K4U9-F1
#
_cell.length_a   1.000
_cell.length_b   1.000
_cell.length_c   1.000
_cell.angle_alpha   90.00
_cell.angle_beta   90.00
_cell.angle_gamma   90.00
#
_symmetry.space_group_name_H-M   'P 1'
#
loop_
_entity.id
_entity.type
_entity.pdbx_description
1 polymer ?
#
loop_
_entity_poly.entity_id
_entity_poly.type
_entity_poly.pdbx_seq_one_letter_code
_entity_poly.pdbx_strand_id
1 'polypeptide(L)'
;MVVSEQGPIYGGHARGHGGDHPGDVLEFLIDLGVAELDRFDDREALIFRENTLATKAIDEYMKLVGGKYLQDTLGEVVARLCTSGDSCEVDPGKCAGLDLTENQNNLRQVCEETFQRIAGSGE
;
A
#
# COMPACT_ATOMS: atom_id res chain seq x y z
N MET A 1 47.46 34.27 23.59
CA MET A 1 47.69 33.28 22.55
C MET A 1 46.34 32.64 22.24
N VAL A 2 45.85 32.86 21.03
CA VAL A 2 44.69 32.22 20.38
C VAL A 2 44.77 30.68 20.49
N VAL A 3 43.72 29.84 20.39
CA VAL A 3 42.61 29.77 19.42
C VAL A 3 41.43 28.97 20.03
N SER A 4 40.22 29.31 19.59
CA SER A 4 38.92 28.63 19.74
C SER A 4 38.89 27.17 19.25
N GLU A 5 37.89 26.39 19.64
CA GLU A 5 37.06 25.63 18.69
C GLU A 5 35.70 25.28 19.31
N GLN A 6 34.68 25.36 18.46
CA GLN A 6 33.26 25.33 18.79
C GLN A 6 32.63 24.18 18.00
N GLY A 7 31.92 23.27 18.68
CA GLY A 7 30.79 22.49 18.11
C GLY A 7 30.90 20.96 18.11
N PRO A 8 29.78 20.21 17.89
CA PRO A 8 28.39 20.66 17.88
C PRO A 8 27.55 20.11 19.06
N ILE A 9 26.77 21.03 19.59
CA ILE A 9 25.44 20.90 20.17
C ILE A 9 24.60 19.82 19.45
N TYR A 10 24.22 18.74 20.16
CA TYR A 10 23.11 17.86 19.78
C TYR A 10 21.80 18.64 19.95
N GLY A 11 21.55 19.57 19.03
CA GLY A 11 20.25 20.18 18.81
C GLY A 11 19.47 19.29 17.87
N GLY A 12 18.66 18.39 18.41
CA GLY A 12 17.58 17.77 17.67
C GLY A 12 16.55 18.85 17.33
N HIS A 13 16.76 19.55 16.22
CA HIS A 13 15.71 20.30 15.56
C HIS A 13 14.72 19.27 15.04
N ALA A 14 13.67 18.99 15.81
CA ALA A 14 12.40 18.61 15.23
C ALA A 14 11.96 19.80 14.37
N ARG A 15 12.41 19.83 13.12
CA ARG A 15 11.87 20.77 12.13
C ARG A 15 10.38 20.44 12.04
N GLY A 16 9.56 21.37 12.49
CA GLY A 16 8.13 21.31 12.21
C GLY A 16 7.96 21.38 10.70
N HIS A 17 7.79 20.22 10.06
CA HIS A 17 7.33 20.17 8.68
C HIS A 17 5.87 20.61 8.70
N GLY A 18 5.63 21.88 8.36
CA GLY A 18 4.30 22.34 8.00
C GLY A 18 3.90 21.61 6.74
N GLY A 19 2.94 20.68 6.84
CA GLY A 19 2.50 19.82 5.75
C GLY A 19 1.62 20.55 4.72
N ASP A 20 2.11 21.67 4.17
CA ASP A 20 1.34 22.51 3.23
C ASP A 20 1.65 22.19 1.76
N HIS A 21 2.67 21.36 1.47
CA HIS A 21 3.00 20.92 0.11
C HIS A 21 3.15 19.38 -0.01
N PRO A 22 2.73 18.77 -1.14
CA PRO A 22 2.82 17.32 -1.37
C PRO A 22 4.24 16.75 -1.27
N GLY A 23 5.26 17.56 -1.60
CA GLY A 23 6.67 17.18 -1.46
C GLY A 23 7.10 16.99 -0.02
N ASP A 24 6.59 17.83 0.89
CA ASP A 24 6.91 17.77 2.32
C ASP A 24 6.27 16.54 2.99
N VAL A 25 5.10 16.12 2.49
CA VAL A 25 4.42 14.90 2.94
C VAL A 25 5.19 13.66 2.52
N LEU A 26 5.72 13.63 1.30
CA LEU A 26 6.53 12.49 0.83
C LEU A 26 7.83 12.37 1.62
N GLU A 27 8.52 13.48 1.88
CA GLU A 27 9.74 13.49 2.70
C GLU A 27 9.47 12.97 4.12
N PHE A 28 8.39 13.44 4.75
CA PHE A 28 7.96 12.94 6.06
C PHE A 28 7.68 11.42 6.06
N LEU A 29 7.04 10.90 5.01
CA LEU A 29 6.75 9.46 4.89
C LEU A 29 8.02 8.63 4.71
N ILE A 30 9.01 9.15 3.97
CA ILE A 30 10.31 8.51 3.80
C ILE A 30 11.01 8.42 5.16
N ASP A 31 11.09 9.52 5.90
CA ASP A 31 11.71 9.55 7.23
C ASP A 31 11.04 8.58 8.20
N LEU A 32 9.71 8.54 8.18
CA LEU A 32 8.92 7.65 9.00
C LEU A 32 9.11 6.17 8.61
N GLY A 33 9.27 5.89 7.31
CA GLY A 33 9.58 4.56 6.79
C GLY A 33 10.98 4.09 7.19
N VAL A 34 11.99 4.95 7.11
CA VAL A 34 13.37 4.64 7.55
C VAL A 34 13.40 4.38 9.05
N ALA A 35 12.74 5.23 9.85
CA ALA A 35 12.66 5.01 11.30
C ALA A 35 11.94 3.70 11.66
N GLU A 36 10.95 3.29 10.86
CA GLU A 36 10.30 1.99 11.02
C GLU A 36 11.27 0.84 10.70
N LEU A 37 12.04 0.94 9.60
CA LEU A 37 13.05 -0.06 9.22
C LEU A 37 14.09 -0.25 10.33
N ASP A 38 14.65 0.83 10.86
CA ASP A 38 15.66 0.78 11.94
C ASP A 38 15.14 0.11 13.23
N ARG A 39 13.81 0.08 13.41
CA ARG A 39 13.16 -0.52 14.59
C ARG A 39 13.03 -2.04 14.49
N PHE A 40 13.14 -2.60 13.29
CA PHE A 40 13.07 -4.02 13.03
C PHE A 40 14.43 -4.52 12.54
N ASP A 41 15.22 -5.10 13.45
CA ASP A 41 16.45 -5.84 13.15
C ASP A 41 16.11 -7.12 12.32
N ASP A 42 16.43 -8.31 12.81
CA ASP A 42 16.19 -9.61 12.13
C ASP A 42 14.69 -9.98 11.93
N ARG A 43 13.75 -9.05 12.19
CA ARG A 43 12.30 -9.24 12.09
C ARG A 43 11.70 -8.58 10.85
N GLU A 44 12.39 -8.67 9.73
CA GLU A 44 11.98 -8.06 8.46
C GLU A 44 10.55 -8.43 8.02
N ALA A 45 10.10 -9.64 8.35
CA ALA A 45 8.75 -10.12 8.05
C ALA A 45 7.61 -9.34 8.74
N LEU A 46 7.94 -8.44 9.69
CA LEU A 46 6.98 -7.58 10.40
C LEU A 46 6.95 -6.14 9.88
N ILE A 47 7.93 -5.75 9.06
CA ILE A 47 8.01 -4.40 8.51
C ILE A 47 6.75 -4.14 7.67
N PHE A 48 6.14 -2.98 7.89
CA PHE A 48 4.91 -2.52 7.24
C PHE A 48 3.66 -3.41 7.44
N ARG A 49 3.69 -4.36 8.38
CA ARG A 49 2.56 -5.23 8.71
C ARG A 49 1.91 -4.89 10.06
N GLU A 50 2.54 -4.05 10.86
CA GLU A 50 2.05 -3.62 12.16
C GLU A 50 1.18 -2.35 12.08
N ASN A 51 0.37 -2.10 13.11
CA ASN A 51 -0.40 -0.88 13.28
C ASN A 51 0.48 0.28 13.78
N THR A 52 1.52 0.64 13.03
CA THR A 52 2.42 1.74 13.38
C THR A 52 1.95 3.05 12.77
N LEU A 53 2.60 4.14 13.18
CA LEU A 53 2.37 5.44 12.56
C LEU A 53 2.80 5.41 11.09
N ALA A 54 3.88 4.69 10.76
CA ALA A 54 4.40 4.54 9.41
C ALA A 54 3.38 3.91 8.45
N THR A 55 2.84 2.75 8.82
CA THR A 55 1.85 2.06 7.97
C THR A 55 0.58 2.89 7.79
N LYS A 56 0.08 3.52 8.86
CA LYS A 56 -1.11 4.40 8.77
C LYS A 56 -0.87 5.64 7.92
N ALA A 57 0.30 6.27 8.04
CA ALA A 57 0.61 7.46 7.26
C ALA A 57 0.76 7.14 5.76
N ILE A 58 1.40 6.01 5.44
CA ILE A 58 1.50 5.49 4.06
C ILE A 58 0.10 5.18 3.51
N ASP A 59 -0.75 4.48 4.27
CA ASP A 59 -2.12 4.15 3.87
C ASP A 59 -2.95 5.41 3.53
N GLU A 60 -2.91 6.44 4.38
CA GLU A 60 -3.65 7.68 4.13
C GLU A 60 -3.08 8.47 2.95
N TYR A 61 -1.75 8.50 2.78
CA TYR A 61 -1.14 9.12 1.61
C TYR A 61 -1.52 8.41 0.31
N MET A 62 -1.47 7.08 0.29
CA MET A 62 -1.89 6.28 -0.87
C MET A 62 -3.36 6.51 -1.22
N LYS A 63 -4.25 6.66 -0.24
CA LYS A 63 -5.65 7.04 -0.49
C LYS A 63 -5.77 8.45 -1.09
N LEU A 64 -4.98 9.40 -0.59
CA LEU A 64 -4.99 10.78 -1.06
C LEU A 64 -4.54 10.90 -2.52
N VAL A 65 -3.48 10.21 -2.93
CA VAL A 65 -2.87 10.37 -4.26
C VAL A 65 -3.24 9.27 -5.25
N GLY A 66 -3.58 8.07 -4.77
CA GLY A 66 -3.77 6.87 -5.59
C GLY A 66 -5.19 6.67 -6.11
N GLY A 67 -6.16 7.51 -5.72
CA GLY A 67 -7.57 7.32 -6.07
C GLY A 67 -7.83 7.21 -7.58
N LYS A 68 -7.22 8.10 -8.39
CA LYS A 68 -7.34 8.05 -9.85
C LYS A 68 -6.73 6.78 -10.43
N TYR A 69 -5.52 6.42 -9.99
CA TYR A 69 -4.85 5.18 -10.40
C TYR A 69 -5.71 3.95 -10.11
N LEU A 70 -6.26 3.85 -8.89
CA LEU A 70 -7.11 2.74 -8.49
C LEU A 70 -8.37 2.65 -9.36
N GLN A 71 -9.04 3.78 -9.60
CA GLN A 71 -10.24 3.84 -10.43
C GLN A 71 -9.95 3.45 -11.88
N ASP A 72 -8.89 3.97 -12.48
CA ASP A 72 -8.52 3.69 -13.86
C ASP A 72 -8.07 2.22 -14.05
N THR A 73 -7.37 1.67 -13.06
CA THR A 73 -6.81 0.31 -13.12
C THR A 73 -7.86 -0.76 -12.84
N LEU A 74 -8.71 -0.55 -11.83
CA LEU A 74 -9.61 -1.60 -11.30
C LEU A 74 -11.10 -1.28 -11.42
N GLY A 75 -11.47 -0.03 -11.70
CA GLY A 75 -12.87 0.41 -11.65
C GLY A 75 -13.80 -0.39 -12.56
N GLU A 76 -13.39 -0.68 -13.78
CA GLU A 76 -14.17 -1.49 -14.72
C GLU A 76 -14.31 -2.95 -14.27
N VAL A 77 -13.24 -3.54 -13.76
CA VAL A 77 -13.25 -4.93 -13.25
C VAL A 77 -14.23 -5.06 -12.10
N VAL A 78 -14.18 -4.13 -11.14
CA VAL A 78 -15.10 -4.10 -10.00
C VAL A 78 -16.54 -3.90 -10.46
N ALA A 79 -16.80 -2.95 -11.38
CA ALA A 79 -18.15 -2.70 -11.89
C ALA A 79 -18.75 -3.95 -12.58
N ARG A 80 -17.94 -4.67 -13.35
CA ARG A 80 -18.36 -5.92 -13.99
C ARG A 80 -18.63 -7.02 -12.96
N LEU A 81 -17.78 -7.18 -11.95
CA LEU A 81 -18.01 -8.15 -10.87
C LEU A 81 -19.29 -7.87 -10.09
N CYS A 82 -19.62 -6.59 -9.86
CA CYS A 82 -20.86 -6.21 -9.19
C CYS A 82 -22.12 -6.49 -10.03
N THR A 83 -21.98 -6.76 -11.34
CA THR A 83 -23.12 -6.90 -12.27
C THR A 83 -23.24 -8.27 -12.91
N SER A 84 -22.18 -9.10 -12.95
CA SER A 84 -22.19 -10.37 -13.69
C SER A 84 -23.06 -11.46 -13.04
N GLY A 85 -23.16 -11.46 -11.70
CA GLY A 85 -23.90 -12.48 -10.95
C GLY A 85 -23.20 -13.84 -10.88
N ASP A 86 -22.01 -13.96 -11.47
CA ASP A 86 -21.22 -15.20 -11.48
C ASP A 86 -20.67 -15.50 -10.09
N SER A 87 -20.71 -16.77 -9.69
CA SER A 87 -20.10 -17.22 -8.44
C SER A 87 -18.62 -17.51 -8.64
N CYS A 88 -17.83 -17.12 -7.63
CA CYS A 88 -16.42 -17.49 -7.47
C CYS A 88 -16.20 -18.32 -6.19
N GLU A 89 -17.26 -18.90 -5.61
CA GLU A 89 -17.15 -19.75 -4.40
C GLU A 89 -16.39 -21.04 -4.73
N VAL A 90 -15.33 -21.31 -3.98
CA VAL A 90 -14.42 -22.45 -4.20
C VAL A 90 -14.43 -23.46 -3.07
N ASP A 91 -15.18 -23.19 -2.00
CA ASP A 91 -15.44 -24.15 -0.93
C ASP A 91 -16.37 -25.28 -1.45
N PRO A 92 -15.89 -26.53 -1.56
CA PRO A 92 -16.71 -27.65 -2.02
C PRO A 92 -17.94 -27.90 -1.15
N GLY A 93 -17.91 -27.51 0.13
CA GLY A 93 -19.04 -27.64 1.06
C GLY A 93 -20.16 -26.60 0.83
N LYS A 94 -19.91 -25.57 0.01
CA LYS A 94 -20.86 -24.50 -0.29
C LYS A 94 -21.32 -24.50 -1.76
N CYS A 95 -20.68 -25.30 -2.61
CA CYS A 95 -21.04 -25.43 -4.02
C CYS A 95 -21.92 -26.66 -4.26
N ALA A 96 -22.86 -26.57 -5.21
CA ALA A 96 -23.36 -27.78 -5.83
C ALA A 96 -22.23 -28.40 -6.66
N GLY A 97 -22.16 -29.73 -6.75
CA GLY A 97 -20.99 -30.42 -7.32
C GLY A 97 -20.64 -30.07 -8.77
N LEU A 98 -21.61 -29.62 -9.57
CA LEU A 98 -21.40 -29.19 -10.96
C LEU A 98 -20.87 -27.74 -11.06
N ASP A 99 -21.11 -26.92 -10.03
CA ASP A 99 -20.79 -25.49 -10.03
C ASP A 99 -19.34 -25.22 -9.61
N LEU A 100 -18.71 -26.15 -8.88
CA LEU A 100 -17.38 -25.93 -8.31
C LEU A 100 -16.31 -25.68 -9.38
N THR A 101 -16.32 -26.45 -10.48
CA THR A 101 -15.34 -26.27 -11.56
C THR A 101 -15.57 -24.96 -12.30
N GLU A 102 -16.83 -24.57 -12.51
CA GLU A 102 -17.17 -23.30 -13.14
C GLU A 102 -16.74 -22.12 -12.26
N ASN A 103 -17.07 -22.15 -10.96
CA ASN A 103 -16.68 -21.11 -10.01
C ASN A 103 -15.15 -20.94 -9.90
N GLN A 104 -14.40 -22.05 -9.93
CA GLN A 104 -12.93 -22.03 -9.95
C GLN A 104 -12.38 -21.36 -11.22
N ASN A 105 -13.02 -21.60 -12.37
CA ASN A 105 -12.65 -20.96 -13.63
C ASN A 105 -12.97 -19.47 -13.61
N ASN A 106 -14.15 -19.08 -13.11
CA ASN A 106 -14.56 -17.69 -12.92
C ASN A 106 -13.55 -16.95 -12.05
N LEU A 107 -13.21 -17.50 -10.87
CA LEU A 107 -12.21 -16.92 -9.98
C LEU A 107 -10.86 -16.75 -10.68
N ARG A 108 -10.38 -17.78 -11.39
CA ARG A 108 -9.11 -17.72 -12.09
C ARG A 108 -9.09 -16.62 -13.15
N GLN A 109 -10.14 -16.54 -13.97
CA GLN A 109 -10.22 -15.56 -15.04
C GLN A 109 -10.25 -14.12 -14.49
N VAL A 110 -11.03 -13.89 -13.44
CA VAL A 110 -11.11 -12.59 -12.78
C VAL A 110 -9.75 -12.21 -12.17
N CYS A 111 -9.09 -13.13 -11.47
CA CYS A 111 -7.76 -12.89 -10.90
C CYS A 111 -6.72 -12.58 -11.97
N GLU A 112 -6.70 -13.34 -13.07
CA GLU A 112 -5.76 -13.14 -14.17
C GLU A 112 -5.96 -11.77 -14.83
N GLU A 113 -7.20 -11.41 -15.18
CA GLU A 113 -7.47 -10.08 -15.76
C GLU A 113 -7.11 -8.95 -14.79
N THR A 114 -7.49 -9.09 -13.52
CA THR A 114 -7.17 -8.09 -12.48
C THR A 114 -5.66 -7.90 -12.37
N PHE A 115 -4.92 -9.00 -12.32
CA PHE A 115 -3.45 -8.97 -12.23
C PHE A 115 -2.83 -8.32 -13.47
N GLN A 116 -3.30 -8.66 -14.68
CA GLN A 116 -2.81 -8.05 -15.91
C GLN A 116 -3.04 -6.53 -15.95
N ARG A 117 -4.21 -6.06 -15.47
CA ARG A 117 -4.45 -4.61 -15.35
C ARG A 117 -3.50 -3.94 -14.37
N ILE A 118 -3.28 -4.54 -13.20
CA ILE A 118 -2.33 -4.00 -12.22
C ILE A 118 -0.92 -3.96 -12.81
N ALA A 119 -0.44 -5.07 -13.38
CA ALA A 119 0.90 -5.17 -13.94
C ALA A 119 1.13 -4.24 -15.14
N GLY A 120 0.10 -4.00 -15.96
CA GLY A 120 0.15 -3.13 -17.14
C GLY A 120 -0.17 -1.65 -16.88
N SER A 121 -0.54 -1.28 -15.65
CA SER A 121 -0.96 0.10 -15.30
C SER A 121 0.19 1.08 -15.04
N GLY A 122 1.44 0.61 -15.09
CA GLY A 122 2.64 1.38 -14.76
C GLY A 122 3.31 2.12 -15.92
N GLU A 123 2.67 2.19 -17.09
CA GLU A 123 3.16 2.93 -18.28
C GLU A 123 2.49 4.30 -18.45
#